data_AF-A0A433EFJ0-F1
#
_entry.id   AF-A0A433EFJ0-F1
#
_cell.length_a   1.000
_cell.length_b   1.000
_cell.length_c   1.000
_cell.angle_alpha   90.00
_cell.angle_beta   90.00
_cell.angle_gamma   90.00
#
_symmetry.space_group_name_H-M   'P 1'
#
loop_
_entity.id
_entity.type
_entity.pdbx_description
1 polymer ?
#
loop_
_entity_poly.entity_id
_entity_poly.type
_entity_poly.pdbx_seq_one_letter_code
_entity_poly.pdbx_strand_id
1 'polypeptide(L)'
;MYALASEHAAHGVPVPVGEPGIVDILLWGVLPYVTILILIGGTIWRYRTDQFSWTTRSSQIYESKMLRLGSPLFHYGLAAVFMGHVGGLVVPKMLTDYVVDDHTYHIVALVGGSAAALATIAGLALLLWRRRNNAQVFTATTANDKFMYFVLVAVILAGTAATLFSAINPSGGLPPVNGHEVEFNYRTSIAVWFRSIFYFHPEVALMVNVPLSFKIHIIAAMVLFIIWPFTRLVHALTMPLHYLFRPYTIYRSRGGERVGARRGWDPIGTHDREDVFRR
;
A
#
# COMPACT_ATOMS: atom_id res chain seq x y z
N MET A 1 -28.18 -14.94 5.05
CA MET A 1 -27.45 -15.18 3.78
C MET A 1 -25.99 -15.54 4.08
N TYR A 2 -25.76 -16.63 4.82
CA TYR A 2 -24.41 -17.14 5.14
C TYR A 2 -23.91 -18.18 4.12
N ALA A 3 -24.68 -18.44 3.06
CA ALA A 3 -24.57 -19.63 2.22
C ALA A 3 -24.12 -19.37 0.77
N LEU A 4 -23.93 -18.12 0.33
CA LEU A 4 -23.64 -17.83 -1.10
C LEU A 4 -22.16 -17.54 -1.41
N ALA A 5 -21.30 -17.41 -0.40
CA ALA A 5 -19.86 -17.31 -0.61
C ALA A 5 -19.11 -18.64 -0.41
N SER A 6 -19.77 -19.67 0.16
CA SER A 6 -19.18 -20.99 0.38
C SER A 6 -19.23 -21.90 -0.84
N GLU A 7 -20.11 -21.64 -1.82
CA GLU A 7 -20.29 -22.56 -2.96
C GLU A 7 -19.20 -22.46 -4.03
N HIS A 8 -18.39 -21.39 -4.05
CA HIS A 8 -17.25 -21.24 -4.97
C HIS A 8 -15.89 -21.60 -4.35
N ALA A 9 -15.88 -22.08 -3.10
CA ALA A 9 -14.67 -22.54 -2.41
C ALA A 9 -14.46 -24.07 -2.54
N ALA A 10 -15.00 -24.72 -3.58
CA ALA A 10 -15.01 -26.17 -3.74
C ALA A 10 -13.62 -26.84 -3.96
N HIS A 11 -12.52 -26.09 -3.94
CA HIS A 11 -11.15 -26.62 -4.03
C HIS A 11 -10.20 -26.16 -2.91
N GLY A 12 -10.73 -25.55 -1.83
CA GLY A 12 -9.97 -25.28 -0.62
C GLY A 12 -10.58 -26.02 0.56
N VAL A 13 -9.79 -26.84 1.25
CA VAL A 13 -10.21 -27.44 2.53
C VAL A 13 -10.71 -26.31 3.44
N PRO A 14 -11.96 -26.37 3.98
CA PRO A 14 -12.43 -25.38 4.94
C PRO A 14 -11.53 -25.48 6.17
N VAL A 15 -10.63 -24.52 6.34
CA VAL A 15 -9.86 -24.40 7.58
C VAL A 15 -10.88 -24.16 8.70
N PRO A 16 -10.87 -24.93 9.80
CA PRO A 16 -11.79 -24.69 10.92
C PRO A 16 -11.61 -23.26 11.41
N VAL A 17 -12.59 -22.41 11.13
CA VAL A 17 -12.53 -21.01 11.51
C VAL A 17 -12.95 -20.95 12.97
N GLY A 18 -11.97 -20.73 13.87
CA GLY A 18 -12.28 -20.54 15.28
C GLY A 18 -13.24 -19.37 15.45
N GLU A 19 -14.15 -19.45 16.42
CA GLU A 19 -15.04 -18.32 16.70
C GLU A 19 -14.21 -17.12 17.15
N PRO A 20 -14.39 -15.94 16.51
CA PRO A 20 -13.58 -14.78 16.83
C PRO A 20 -13.89 -14.27 18.24
N GLY A 21 -12.86 -14.07 19.05
CA GLY A 21 -13.00 -13.46 20.36
C GLY A 21 -13.19 -11.95 20.28
N ILE A 22 -13.46 -11.31 21.42
CA ILE A 22 -13.63 -9.86 21.48
C ILE A 22 -12.38 -9.10 20.98
N VAL A 23 -11.19 -9.64 21.26
CA VAL A 23 -9.91 -9.06 20.80
C VAL A 23 -9.81 -9.12 19.27
N ASP A 24 -10.24 -10.23 18.65
CA ASP A 24 -10.24 -10.38 17.19
C ASP A 24 -11.22 -9.40 16.54
N ILE A 25 -12.40 -9.21 17.12
CA ILE A 25 -13.38 -8.23 16.65
C ILE A 25 -12.80 -6.81 16.71
N LEU A 26 -12.15 -6.45 17.81
CA LEU A 26 -11.54 -5.13 17.96
C LEU A 26 -10.40 -4.91 16.97
N LEU A 27 -9.50 -5.89 16.79
CA LEU A 27 -8.32 -5.76 15.94
C LEU A 27 -8.62 -5.88 14.44
N TRP A 28 -9.52 -6.77 14.05
CA TRP A 28 -9.75 -7.11 12.64
C TRP A 28 -11.10 -6.66 12.11
N GLY A 29 -12.04 -6.33 13.01
CA GLY A 29 -13.32 -5.73 12.66
C GLY A 29 -13.28 -4.21 12.80
N VAL A 30 -12.88 -3.68 13.96
CA VAL A 30 -13.01 -2.25 14.28
C VAL A 30 -11.80 -1.41 13.86
N LEU A 31 -10.59 -1.82 14.25
CA LEU A 31 -9.35 -1.08 14.01
C LEU A 31 -9.10 -0.70 12.53
N PRO A 32 -9.45 -1.53 11.52
CA PRO A 32 -9.30 -1.13 10.12
C PRO A 32 -10.18 0.07 9.74
N TYR A 33 -11.41 0.16 10.25
CA TYR A 33 -12.27 1.33 9.99
C TYR A 33 -11.74 2.58 10.68
N VAL A 34 -11.22 2.46 11.91
CA VAL A 34 -10.55 3.58 12.60
C VAL A 34 -9.35 4.05 11.80
N THR A 35 -8.55 3.11 11.29
CA THR A 35 -7.39 3.40 10.44
C THR A 35 -7.80 4.15 9.16
N ILE A 36 -8.82 3.67 8.45
CA ILE A 36 -9.34 4.30 7.23
C ILE A 36 -9.90 5.70 7.54
N LEU A 37 -10.67 5.84 8.63
CA LEU A 37 -11.25 7.10 9.04
C LEU A 37 -10.17 8.15 9.32
N ILE A 38 -9.11 7.79 10.06
CA ILE A 38 -7.98 8.69 10.35
C ILE A 38 -7.19 8.99 9.08
N LEU A 39 -6.89 7.98 8.26
CA LEU A 39 -6.15 8.15 7.02
C LEU A 39 -6.87 9.13 6.09
N ILE A 40 -8.14 8.88 5.77
CA ILE A 40 -8.91 9.70 4.83
C ILE A 40 -9.24 11.05 5.46
N GLY A 41 -9.83 11.05 6.67
CA GLY A 41 -10.25 12.27 7.36
C GLY A 41 -9.07 13.19 7.67
N GLY A 42 -7.97 12.64 8.18
CA GLY A 42 -6.73 13.38 8.45
C GLY A 42 -6.09 13.94 7.17
N THR A 43 -6.12 13.18 6.07
CA THR A 43 -5.59 13.64 4.78
C THR A 43 -6.42 14.80 4.24
N ILE A 44 -7.75 14.69 4.24
CA ILE A 44 -8.66 15.76 3.82
C ILE A 44 -8.46 16.99 4.69
N TRP A 45 -8.43 16.81 6.02
CA TRP A 45 -8.23 17.89 6.96
C TRP A 45 -6.93 18.64 6.67
N ARG A 46 -5.80 17.93 6.58
CA ARG A 46 -4.49 18.55 6.29
C ARG A 46 -4.48 19.26 4.94
N TYR A 47 -5.07 18.67 3.91
CA TYR A 47 -5.14 19.30 2.58
C TYR A 47 -5.94 20.60 2.61
N ARG A 48 -6.93 20.73 3.49
CA ARG A 48 -7.74 21.96 3.61
C ARG A 48 -7.13 22.99 4.55
N THR A 49 -6.42 22.57 5.59
CA THR A 49 -5.91 23.47 6.63
C THR A 49 -4.45 23.90 6.41
N ASP A 50 -3.61 23.05 5.80
CA ASP A 50 -2.18 23.30 5.65
C ASP A 50 -1.62 22.66 4.37
N GLN A 51 -1.87 23.33 3.25
CA GLN A 51 -1.31 22.95 1.96
C GLN A 51 0.20 23.22 1.87
N PHE A 52 0.75 24.12 2.69
CA PHE A 52 2.19 24.43 2.67
C PHE A 52 3.04 23.30 3.26
N SER A 53 2.52 22.55 4.23
CA SER A 53 3.21 21.35 4.71
C SER A 53 3.09 20.14 3.79
N TRP A 54 2.31 20.23 2.71
CA TRP A 54 2.18 19.19 1.70
C TRP A 54 3.37 19.20 0.73
N THR A 55 4.50 18.65 1.17
CA THR A 55 5.73 18.62 0.40
C THR A 55 6.57 17.38 0.71
N THR A 56 7.41 16.97 -0.24
CA THR A 56 8.39 15.89 -0.06
C THR A 56 9.48 16.25 0.95
N ARG A 57 9.63 17.53 1.33
CA ARG A 57 10.74 18.03 2.18
C ARG A 57 12.08 17.43 1.72
N SER A 58 12.43 17.69 0.46
CA SER A 58 13.67 17.20 -0.12
C SER A 58 14.88 17.76 0.63
N SER A 59 15.86 16.90 0.86
CA SER A 59 17.14 17.27 1.50
C SER A 59 18.31 17.19 0.51
N GLN A 60 18.00 17.12 -0.79
CA GLN A 60 18.99 16.91 -1.85
C GLN A 60 20.01 18.05 -1.96
N ILE A 61 19.61 19.28 -1.62
CA ILE A 61 20.49 20.46 -1.66
C ILE A 61 21.67 20.29 -0.69
N TYR A 62 21.46 19.65 0.46
CA TYR A 62 22.51 19.42 1.46
C TYR A 62 23.45 18.27 1.07
N GLU A 63 22.91 17.24 0.42
CA GLU A 63 23.69 16.08 -0.01
C GLU A 63 22.93 15.33 -1.10
N SER A 64 23.58 15.11 -2.25
CA SER A 64 22.95 14.51 -3.44
C SER A 64 23.57 13.20 -3.90
N LYS A 65 24.83 12.88 -3.55
CA LYS A 65 25.54 11.71 -4.07
C LYS A 65 24.93 10.42 -3.55
N MET A 66 24.75 10.30 -2.23
CA MET A 66 24.10 9.12 -1.63
C MET A 66 22.60 9.09 -1.97
N LEU A 67 21.96 10.27 -2.02
CA LEU A 67 20.54 10.37 -2.36
C LEU A 67 20.23 9.85 -3.77
N ARG A 68 21.10 10.10 -4.76
CA ARG A 68 20.94 9.63 -6.15
C ARG A 68 20.88 8.11 -6.26
N LEU A 69 21.51 7.38 -5.34
CA LEU A 69 21.45 5.92 -5.29
C LEU A 69 20.33 5.44 -4.37
N GLY A 70 20.28 5.96 -3.14
CA GLY A 70 19.36 5.48 -2.12
C GLY A 70 17.90 5.80 -2.42
N SER A 71 17.62 6.97 -3.00
CA SER A 71 16.25 7.38 -3.29
C SER A 71 15.59 6.50 -4.35
N PRO A 72 16.17 6.29 -5.55
CA PRO A 72 15.58 5.39 -6.54
C PRO A 72 15.47 3.94 -6.03
N LEU A 73 16.52 3.43 -5.37
CA LEU A 73 16.53 2.06 -4.85
C LEU A 73 15.38 1.84 -3.84
N PHE A 74 15.18 2.78 -2.93
CA PHE A 74 14.08 2.74 -1.97
C PHE A 74 12.70 2.88 -2.66
N HIS A 75 12.51 3.89 -3.51
CA HIS A 75 11.19 4.18 -4.07
C HIS A 75 10.74 3.15 -5.12
N TYR A 76 11.64 2.67 -5.98
CA TYR A 76 11.30 1.62 -6.94
C TYR A 76 11.09 0.27 -6.24
N GLY A 77 11.91 -0.04 -5.23
CA GLY A 77 11.68 -1.20 -4.36
C GLY A 77 10.31 -1.11 -3.68
N LEU A 78 10.00 0.02 -3.04
CA LEU A 78 8.74 0.23 -2.34
C LEU A 78 7.54 0.19 -3.30
N ALA A 79 7.66 0.76 -4.50
CA ALA A 79 6.63 0.69 -5.52
C ALA A 79 6.37 -0.76 -5.96
N ALA A 80 7.42 -1.56 -6.16
CA ALA A 80 7.27 -2.98 -6.48
C ALA A 80 6.61 -3.76 -5.33
N VAL A 81 7.00 -3.50 -4.07
CA VAL A 81 6.34 -4.07 -2.88
C VAL A 81 4.86 -3.69 -2.84
N PHE A 82 4.53 -2.42 -3.06
CA PHE A 82 3.15 -1.94 -3.08
C PHE A 82 2.33 -2.61 -4.18
N MET A 83 2.87 -2.71 -5.41
CA MET A 83 2.20 -3.40 -6.51
C MET A 83 1.99 -4.89 -6.19
N GLY A 84 2.94 -5.54 -5.54
CA GLY A 84 2.77 -6.91 -5.03
C GLY A 84 1.63 -7.03 -4.02
N HIS A 85 1.49 -6.07 -3.10
CA HIS A 85 0.36 -6.04 -2.15
C HIS A 85 -0.99 -5.84 -2.86
N VAL A 86 -1.04 -4.94 -3.86
CA VAL A 86 -2.26 -4.75 -4.67
C VAL A 86 -2.61 -6.04 -5.40
N GLY A 87 -1.65 -6.69 -6.06
CA GLY A 87 -1.84 -7.98 -6.72
C GLY A 87 -2.31 -9.08 -5.76
N GLY A 88 -1.71 -9.17 -4.56
CA GLY A 88 -1.99 -10.23 -3.60
C GLY A 88 -3.24 -10.02 -2.74
N LEU A 89 -3.68 -8.78 -2.51
CA LEU A 89 -4.79 -8.46 -1.61
C LEU A 89 -6.05 -7.98 -2.33
N VAL A 90 -5.90 -7.19 -3.39
CA VAL A 90 -7.03 -6.55 -4.08
C VAL A 90 -7.56 -7.44 -5.20
N VAL A 91 -6.68 -8.11 -5.95
CA VAL A 91 -7.08 -8.97 -7.07
C VAL A 91 -7.68 -10.28 -6.52
N PRO A 92 -8.93 -10.62 -6.86
CA PRO A 92 -9.54 -11.89 -6.45
C PRO A 92 -8.76 -13.10 -6.96
N LYS A 93 -8.63 -14.15 -6.13
CA LYS A 93 -7.93 -15.40 -6.49
C LYS A 93 -8.41 -15.99 -7.82
N MET A 94 -9.73 -16.03 -8.01
CA MET A 94 -10.38 -16.48 -9.24
C MET A 94 -9.83 -15.81 -10.52
N LEU A 95 -9.42 -14.53 -10.47
CA LEU A 95 -8.79 -13.88 -11.63
C LEU A 95 -7.34 -14.31 -11.83
N THR A 96 -6.59 -14.51 -10.75
CA THR A 96 -5.20 -14.97 -10.84
C THR A 96 -5.10 -16.41 -11.34
N ASP A 97 -6.04 -17.27 -10.95
CA ASP A 97 -6.08 -18.70 -11.35
C ASP A 97 -6.35 -18.88 -12.86
N TYR A 98 -6.94 -17.89 -13.55
CA TYR A 98 -7.10 -17.94 -15.01
C TYR A 98 -5.79 -17.75 -15.77
N VAL A 99 -4.79 -17.14 -15.15
CA VAL A 99 -3.55 -16.72 -15.82
C VAL A 99 -2.35 -17.54 -15.34
N VAL A 100 -2.31 -17.91 -14.06
CA VAL A 100 -1.16 -18.54 -13.41
C VAL A 100 -1.63 -19.54 -12.36
N ASP A 101 -1.01 -20.73 -12.33
CA ASP A 101 -1.27 -21.72 -11.28
C ASP A 101 -0.73 -21.27 -9.90
N ASP A 102 -1.23 -21.89 -8.84
CA ASP A 102 -0.91 -21.48 -7.46
C ASP A 102 0.58 -21.58 -7.12
N HIS A 103 1.29 -22.57 -7.67
CA HIS A 103 2.72 -22.77 -7.42
C HIS A 103 3.56 -21.71 -8.14
N THR A 104 3.28 -21.46 -9.41
CA THR A 104 3.96 -20.40 -10.17
C THR A 104 3.70 -19.03 -9.56
N TYR A 105 2.46 -18.76 -9.13
CA TYR A 105 2.12 -17.53 -8.42
C TYR A 105 2.94 -17.39 -7.11
N HIS A 106 3.06 -18.46 -6.33
CA HIS A 106 3.83 -18.45 -5.09
C HIS A 106 5.32 -18.15 -5.35
N ILE A 107 5.93 -18.79 -6.35
CA ILE A 107 7.34 -18.54 -6.70
C ILE A 107 7.56 -17.10 -7.16
N VAL A 108 6.71 -16.60 -8.06
CA VAL A 108 6.83 -15.22 -8.56
C VAL A 108 6.66 -14.21 -7.42
N ALA A 109 5.67 -14.43 -6.55
CA ALA A 109 5.44 -13.59 -5.38
C ALA A 109 6.62 -13.64 -4.40
N LEU A 110 7.19 -14.82 -4.15
CA LEU A 110 8.32 -14.98 -3.22
C LEU A 110 9.60 -14.35 -3.78
N VAL A 111 9.98 -14.66 -5.02
CA VAL A 111 11.21 -14.16 -5.65
C VAL A 111 11.10 -12.66 -5.92
N GLY A 112 10.02 -12.24 -6.57
CA GLY A 112 9.77 -10.82 -6.87
C GLY A 112 9.61 -9.99 -5.60
N GLY A 113 8.85 -10.50 -4.63
CA GLY A 113 8.69 -9.86 -3.32
C GLY A 113 10.00 -9.74 -2.55
N SER A 114 10.82 -10.79 -2.53
CA SER A 114 12.13 -10.78 -1.85
C SER A 114 13.10 -9.81 -2.51
N ALA A 115 13.16 -9.77 -3.85
CA ALA A 115 13.99 -8.81 -4.57
C ALA A 115 13.55 -7.36 -4.31
N ALA A 116 12.24 -7.10 -4.32
CA ALA A 116 11.67 -5.78 -4.02
C ALA A 116 11.93 -5.37 -2.55
N ALA A 117 11.80 -6.32 -1.61
CA ALA A 117 12.11 -6.10 -0.19
C ALA A 117 13.60 -5.77 0.01
N LEU A 118 14.50 -6.50 -0.65
CA LEU A 118 15.94 -6.25 -0.59
C LEU A 118 16.28 -4.84 -1.11
N ALA A 119 15.73 -4.44 -2.26
CA ALA A 119 15.91 -3.10 -2.80
C ALA A 119 15.38 -2.03 -1.83
N THR A 120 14.17 -2.25 -1.28
CA THR A 120 13.56 -1.32 -0.31
C THR A 120 14.42 -1.16 0.94
N ILE A 121 14.87 -2.27 1.53
CA ILE A 121 15.68 -2.28 2.76
C ILE A 121 17.04 -1.65 2.50
N ALA A 122 17.73 -2.01 1.41
CA ALA A 122 19.04 -1.45 1.07
C ALA A 122 18.95 0.06 0.82
N GLY A 123 17.93 0.51 0.07
CA GLY A 123 17.66 1.93 -0.16
C GLY A 123 17.35 2.67 1.14
N LEU A 124 16.49 2.12 1.99
CA LEU A 124 16.14 2.72 3.28
C LEU A 124 17.35 2.80 4.21
N ALA A 125 18.14 1.73 4.31
CA ALA A 125 19.35 1.69 5.12
C ALA A 125 20.35 2.77 4.67
N LEU A 126 20.56 2.93 3.36
CA LEU A 126 21.43 3.97 2.80
C LEU A 126 20.91 5.39 3.14
N LEU A 127 19.59 5.61 3.03
CA LEU A 127 18.97 6.90 3.35
C LEU A 127 19.01 7.23 4.85
N LEU A 128 18.82 6.23 5.72
CA LEU A 128 18.95 6.39 7.17
C LEU A 128 20.40 6.64 7.56
N TRP A 129 21.34 5.89 6.98
CA TRP A 129 22.76 6.12 7.15
C TRP A 129 23.15 7.55 6.76
N ARG A 130 22.72 8.01 5.57
CA ARG A 130 22.93 9.39 5.11
C ARG A 130 22.39 10.41 6.12
N ARG A 131 21.18 10.19 6.62
CA ARG A 131 20.50 11.10 7.56
C ARG A 131 21.20 11.17 8.92
N ARG A 132 21.86 10.09 9.34
CA ARG A 132 22.63 10.05 10.59
C ARG A 132 24.04 10.61 10.45
N ASN A 133 24.69 10.40 9.32
CA ASN A 133 26.11 10.73 9.12
C ASN A 133 26.35 12.08 8.43
N ASN A 134 25.34 12.72 7.84
CA ASN A 134 25.45 14.07 7.32
C ASN A 134 24.82 15.09 8.29
N ALA A 135 25.65 15.96 8.86
CA ALA A 135 25.23 16.93 9.88
C ALA A 135 24.10 17.86 9.40
N GLN A 136 24.17 18.36 8.16
CA GLN A 136 23.17 19.27 7.60
C GLN A 136 21.81 18.57 7.40
N VAL A 137 21.83 17.32 6.93
CA VAL A 137 20.61 16.52 6.78
C VAL A 137 20.04 16.14 8.15
N PHE A 138 20.90 15.85 9.13
CA PHE A 138 20.48 15.47 10.47
C PHE A 138 19.79 16.63 11.19
N THR A 139 20.36 17.84 11.14
CA THR A 139 19.76 19.04 11.76
C THR A 139 18.43 19.42 11.13
N ALA A 140 18.26 19.20 9.83
CA ALA A 140 17.00 19.39 9.12
C ALA A 140 15.95 18.27 9.36
N THR A 141 16.29 17.22 10.11
CA THR A 141 15.38 16.09 10.37
C THR A 141 14.57 16.32 11.65
N THR A 142 13.25 16.37 11.51
CA THR A 142 12.33 16.60 12.64
C THR A 142 12.11 15.35 13.51
N ALA A 143 11.55 15.52 14.71
CA ALA A 143 11.12 14.39 15.54
C ALA A 143 10.03 13.55 14.85
N ASN A 144 9.12 14.20 14.12
CA ASN A 144 8.09 13.54 13.33
C ASN A 144 8.71 12.66 12.22
N ASP A 145 9.76 13.14 11.54
CA ASP A 145 10.48 12.33 10.55
C ASP A 145 11.10 11.08 11.20
N LYS A 146 11.72 11.23 12.38
CA LYS A 146 12.34 10.09 13.11
C LYS A 146 11.30 9.05 13.52
N PHE A 147 10.15 9.49 14.04
CA PHE A 147 9.05 8.60 14.39
C PHE A 147 8.47 7.87 13.17
N MET A 148 8.25 8.60 12.08
CA MET A 148 7.80 8.00 10.82
C MET A 148 8.80 6.96 10.30
N TYR A 149 10.11 7.26 10.32
CA TYR A 149 11.12 6.28 9.91
C TYR A 149 11.15 5.05 10.80
N PHE A 150 10.96 5.20 12.11
CA PHE A 150 10.87 4.07 13.02
C PHE A 150 9.71 3.13 12.64
N VAL A 151 8.50 3.69 12.46
CA VAL A 151 7.32 2.90 12.06
C VAL A 151 7.52 2.29 10.68
N LEU A 152 8.07 3.03 9.72
CA LEU A 152 8.37 2.56 8.37
C LEU A 152 9.37 1.40 8.36
N VAL A 153 10.45 1.48 9.16
CA VAL A 153 11.39 0.37 9.34
C VAL A 153 10.68 -0.83 9.96
N ALA A 154 9.89 -0.62 11.01
CA ALA A 154 9.19 -1.71 11.70
C ALA A 154 8.24 -2.48 10.76
N VAL A 155 7.43 -1.79 9.96
CA VAL A 155 6.51 -2.46 9.02
C VAL A 155 7.24 -3.20 7.90
N ILE A 156 8.33 -2.62 7.36
CA ILE A 156 9.14 -3.27 6.31
C ILE A 156 9.81 -4.54 6.86
N LEU A 157 10.39 -4.46 8.06
CA LEU A 157 11.02 -5.62 8.70
C LEU A 157 9.98 -6.68 9.05
N ALA A 158 8.81 -6.29 9.58
CA ALA A 158 7.73 -7.22 9.88
C ALA A 158 7.21 -7.94 8.62
N GLY A 159 7.05 -7.22 7.49
CA GLY A 159 6.62 -7.82 6.23
C GLY A 159 7.67 -8.75 5.61
N THR A 160 8.94 -8.37 5.72
CA THR A 160 10.07 -9.21 5.29
C THR A 160 10.16 -10.47 6.15
N ALA A 161 9.99 -10.35 7.47
CA ALA A 161 9.95 -11.48 8.38
C ALA A 161 8.75 -12.40 8.09
N ALA A 162 7.56 -11.85 7.80
CA ALA A 162 6.40 -12.66 7.40
C ALA A 162 6.68 -13.46 6.13
N THR A 163 7.32 -12.85 5.13
CA THR A 163 7.73 -13.52 3.88
C THR A 163 8.74 -14.63 4.16
N LEU A 164 9.80 -14.34 4.92
CA LEU A 164 10.85 -15.30 5.24
C LEU A 164 10.33 -16.47 6.07
N PHE A 165 9.53 -16.20 7.10
CA PHE A 165 8.93 -17.25 7.92
C PHE A 165 7.94 -18.09 7.14
N SER A 166 7.17 -17.51 6.21
CA SER A 166 6.31 -18.28 5.31
C SER A 166 7.10 -19.15 4.34
N ALA A 167 8.33 -18.78 3.98
CA ALA A 167 9.19 -19.60 3.12
C ALA A 167 9.85 -20.76 3.89
N ILE A 168 10.21 -20.54 5.16
CA ILE A 168 10.87 -21.56 6.00
C ILE A 168 9.85 -22.49 6.65
N ASN A 169 8.67 -21.97 7.00
CA ASN A 169 7.57 -22.70 7.61
C ASN A 169 6.27 -22.37 6.84
N PRO A 170 6.05 -23.04 5.69
CA PRO A 170 4.87 -22.81 4.84
C PRO A 170 3.55 -23.03 5.56
N SER A 171 3.50 -23.89 6.59
CA SER A 171 2.28 -24.10 7.35
C SER A 171 1.93 -22.97 8.31
N GLY A 172 2.88 -22.09 8.62
CA GLY A 172 2.65 -20.99 9.54
C GLY A 172 2.25 -21.45 10.94
N GLY A 173 2.58 -22.71 11.31
CA GLY A 173 2.21 -23.32 12.59
C GLY A 173 0.82 -23.97 12.63
N LEU A 174 0.13 -24.10 11.49
CA LEU A 174 -1.12 -24.86 11.39
C LEU A 174 -0.84 -26.36 11.56
N PRO A 175 -1.69 -27.10 12.30
CA PRO A 175 -1.55 -28.55 12.43
C PRO A 175 -1.83 -29.24 11.08
N PRO A 176 -1.22 -30.41 10.82
CA PRO A 176 -1.55 -31.22 9.65
C PRO A 176 -3.05 -31.54 9.60
N VAL A 177 -3.64 -31.47 8.42
CA VAL A 177 -5.03 -31.87 8.20
C VAL A 177 -5.02 -33.18 7.43
N ASN A 178 -5.68 -34.21 7.97
CA ASN A 178 -5.70 -35.56 7.40
C ASN A 178 -4.30 -36.17 7.15
N GLY A 179 -3.33 -35.84 8.01
CA GLY A 179 -1.95 -36.34 7.89
C GLY A 179 -1.09 -35.65 6.82
N HIS A 180 -1.63 -34.64 6.12
CA HIS A 180 -0.90 -33.84 5.16
C HIS A 180 -0.54 -32.47 5.74
N GLU A 181 0.69 -32.01 5.47
CA GLU A 181 1.10 -30.64 5.78
C GLU A 181 0.25 -29.66 4.96
N VAL A 182 -0.24 -28.61 5.62
CA VAL A 182 -1.07 -27.57 5.01
C VAL A 182 -0.23 -26.34 4.83
N GLU A 183 -0.24 -25.72 3.65
CA GLU A 183 0.39 -24.42 3.42
C GLU A 183 -0.58 -23.28 3.70
N PHE A 184 -0.11 -22.24 4.38
CA PHE A 184 -0.90 -21.05 4.64
C PHE A 184 -1.03 -20.18 3.39
N ASN A 185 -2.21 -20.18 2.77
CA ASN A 185 -2.50 -19.37 1.60
C ASN A 185 -3.19 -18.04 1.97
N TYR A 186 -2.41 -16.96 2.04
CA TYR A 186 -2.90 -15.61 2.37
C TYR A 186 -3.97 -15.07 1.40
N ARG A 187 -4.06 -15.58 0.16
CA ARG A 187 -5.09 -15.15 -0.82
C ARG A 187 -6.49 -15.61 -0.44
N THR A 188 -6.59 -16.68 0.36
CA THR A 188 -7.86 -17.25 0.82
C THR A 188 -8.30 -16.73 2.19
N SER A 189 -7.38 -16.15 2.96
CA SER A 189 -7.64 -15.59 4.29
C SER A 189 -7.49 -14.07 4.29
N ILE A 190 -6.27 -13.56 4.44
CA ILE A 190 -5.94 -12.13 4.60
C ILE A 190 -6.50 -11.29 3.44
N ALA A 191 -6.38 -11.75 2.20
CA ALA A 191 -6.87 -11.01 1.03
C ALA A 191 -8.41 -10.94 0.97
N VAL A 192 -9.11 -11.99 1.43
CA VAL A 192 -10.58 -11.98 1.52
C VAL A 192 -11.01 -11.05 2.65
N TRP A 193 -10.40 -11.17 3.83
CA TRP A 193 -10.62 -10.26 4.96
C TRP A 193 -10.38 -8.79 4.56
N PHE A 194 -9.26 -8.49 3.90
CA PHE A 194 -8.92 -7.14 3.48
C PHE A 194 -9.99 -6.54 2.56
N ARG A 195 -10.43 -7.30 1.54
CA ARG A 195 -11.50 -6.86 0.63
C ARG A 195 -12.83 -6.66 1.36
N SER A 196 -13.11 -7.50 2.37
CA SER A 196 -14.35 -7.45 3.16
C SER A 196 -14.60 -6.19 3.95
N ILE A 197 -13.53 -5.47 4.28
CA ILE A 197 -13.62 -4.15 4.91
C ILE A 197 -14.30 -3.13 3.97
N PHE A 198 -14.06 -3.21 2.66
CA PHE A 198 -14.53 -2.21 1.70
C PHE A 198 -16.00 -2.39 1.30
N TYR A 199 -16.58 -3.58 1.49
CA TYR A 199 -18.01 -3.82 1.34
C TYR A 199 -18.75 -3.88 2.70
N PHE A 200 -18.12 -3.36 3.76
CA PHE A 200 -18.69 -3.18 5.11
C PHE A 200 -19.21 -4.46 5.77
N HIS A 201 -18.62 -5.60 5.43
CA HIS A 201 -18.97 -6.89 6.03
C HIS A 201 -17.68 -7.63 6.41
N PRO A 202 -16.96 -7.18 7.46
CA PRO A 202 -15.61 -7.66 7.76
C PRO A 202 -15.63 -9.14 8.18
N GLU A 203 -14.95 -9.98 7.43
CA GLU A 203 -14.82 -11.42 7.69
C GLU A 203 -13.75 -11.69 8.77
N VAL A 204 -14.01 -11.27 10.01
CA VAL A 204 -13.06 -11.32 11.15
C VAL A 204 -12.55 -12.74 11.41
N ALA A 205 -13.39 -13.75 11.21
CA ALA A 205 -13.06 -15.14 11.48
C ALA A 205 -11.84 -15.60 10.65
N LEU A 206 -11.65 -15.06 9.43
CA LEU A 206 -10.50 -15.38 8.57
C LEU A 206 -9.15 -14.94 9.15
N MET A 207 -9.15 -14.05 10.15
CA MET A 207 -7.94 -13.56 10.80
C MET A 207 -7.55 -14.37 12.05
N VAL A 208 -8.40 -15.27 12.54
CA VAL A 208 -8.17 -16.01 13.79
C VAL A 208 -6.90 -16.88 13.69
N ASN A 209 -6.79 -17.68 12.64
CA ASN A 209 -5.67 -18.62 12.44
C ASN A 209 -4.52 -18.05 11.59
N VAL A 210 -4.52 -16.74 11.32
CA VAL A 210 -3.43 -16.12 10.57
C VAL A 210 -2.13 -16.17 11.39
N PRO A 211 -1.00 -16.59 10.80
CA PRO A 211 0.27 -16.66 11.52
C PRO A 211 0.65 -15.30 12.11
N LEU A 212 1.27 -15.34 13.30
CA LEU A 212 1.56 -14.14 14.09
C LEU A 212 2.39 -13.10 13.33
N SER A 213 3.33 -13.52 12.48
CA SER A 213 4.17 -12.63 11.67
C SER A 213 3.34 -11.74 10.74
N PHE A 214 2.33 -12.30 10.07
CA PHE A 214 1.38 -11.55 9.25
C PHE A 214 0.54 -10.60 10.10
N LYS A 215 0.03 -11.03 11.26
CA LYS A 215 -0.73 -10.16 12.17
C LYS A 215 0.09 -8.94 12.61
N ILE A 216 1.35 -9.15 13.00
CA ILE A 216 2.27 -8.07 13.39
C ILE A 216 2.49 -7.10 12.23
N HIS A 217 2.75 -7.62 11.02
CA HIS A 217 2.92 -6.77 9.83
C HIS A 217 1.67 -5.93 9.53
N ILE A 218 0.48 -6.53 9.59
CA ILE A 218 -0.79 -5.84 9.32
C ILE A 218 -1.06 -4.76 10.38
N ILE A 219 -0.79 -5.03 11.66
CA ILE A 219 -0.90 -4.02 12.73
C ILE A 219 0.10 -2.88 12.50
N ALA A 220 1.36 -3.19 12.18
CA ALA A 220 2.36 -2.18 11.87
C ALA A 220 1.97 -1.33 10.65
N ALA A 221 1.36 -1.95 9.63
CA ALA A 221 0.83 -1.26 8.46
C ALA A 221 -0.34 -0.35 8.82
N MET A 222 -1.29 -0.80 9.65
CA MET A 222 -2.38 0.04 10.14
C MET A 222 -1.85 1.26 10.92
N VAL A 223 -0.84 1.07 11.78
CA VAL A 223 -0.16 2.19 12.45
C VAL A 223 0.49 3.14 11.44
N LEU A 224 1.17 2.63 10.41
CA LEU A 224 1.74 3.46 9.34
C LEU A 224 0.65 4.31 8.65
N PHE A 225 -0.50 3.73 8.34
CA PHE A 225 -1.63 4.45 7.72
C PHE A 225 -2.26 5.48 8.66
N ILE A 226 -2.37 5.19 9.96
CA ILE A 226 -2.85 6.15 10.97
C ILE A 226 -1.96 7.39 11.04
N ILE A 227 -0.63 7.21 11.01
CA ILE A 227 0.31 8.35 11.10
C ILE A 227 0.51 9.05 9.75
N TRP A 228 0.16 8.41 8.64
CA TRP A 228 0.36 8.88 7.27
C TRP A 228 -0.05 10.34 7.04
N PRO A 229 -1.29 10.79 7.36
CA PRO A 229 -1.72 12.15 7.09
C PRO A 229 -0.94 13.19 7.89
N PHE A 230 -0.25 12.80 8.96
CA PHE A 230 0.48 13.71 9.86
C PHE A 230 1.99 13.73 9.62
N THR A 231 2.49 12.91 8.69
CA THR A 231 3.92 12.80 8.39
C THR A 231 4.24 13.28 6.97
N ARG A 232 5.51 13.22 6.57
CA ARG A 232 5.88 13.49 5.17
C ARG A 232 5.30 12.47 4.17
N LEU A 233 4.73 11.34 4.61
CA LEU A 233 4.20 10.29 3.73
C LEU A 233 3.09 10.77 2.78
N VAL A 234 2.41 11.87 3.11
CA VAL A 234 1.42 12.52 2.22
C VAL A 234 1.94 12.80 0.81
N HIS A 235 3.27 12.94 0.64
CA HIS A 235 3.86 13.13 -0.69
C HIS A 235 3.54 12.01 -1.68
N ALA A 236 3.29 10.78 -1.20
CA ALA A 236 2.93 9.64 -2.04
C ALA A 236 1.57 9.84 -2.74
N LEU A 237 0.68 10.65 -2.17
CA LEU A 237 -0.62 11.00 -2.77
C LEU A 237 -0.50 12.05 -3.90
N THR A 238 0.68 12.64 -4.08
CA THR A 238 0.96 13.64 -5.13
C THR A 238 1.79 13.08 -6.28
N MET A 239 1.64 11.79 -6.58
CA MET A 239 2.25 11.21 -7.78
C MET A 239 1.76 11.98 -9.02
N PRO A 240 2.65 12.60 -9.81
CA PRO A 240 2.27 13.56 -10.85
C PRO A 240 1.82 12.86 -12.14
N LEU A 241 0.88 11.91 -12.07
CA LEU A 241 0.38 11.18 -13.25
C LEU A 241 -0.19 12.12 -14.32
N HIS A 242 -0.89 13.17 -13.90
CA HIS A 242 -1.46 14.18 -14.80
C HIS A 242 -0.39 14.97 -15.57
N TYR A 243 0.86 14.98 -15.11
CA TYR A 243 1.93 15.72 -15.79
C TYR A 243 2.23 15.14 -17.18
N LEU A 244 1.98 13.85 -17.40
CA LEU A 244 2.12 13.19 -18.71
C LEU A 244 1.23 13.81 -19.78
N PHE A 245 0.12 14.42 -19.39
CA PHE A 245 -0.87 15.02 -20.29
C PHE A 245 -0.97 16.54 -20.12
N ARG A 246 -0.13 17.13 -19.26
CA ARG A 246 -0.18 18.56 -18.93
C ARG A 246 0.60 19.37 -19.97
N PRO A 247 0.04 20.45 -20.54
CA PRO A 247 0.79 21.38 -21.38
C PRO A 247 2.02 21.95 -20.66
N TYR A 248 3.12 22.18 -21.39
CA TYR A 248 4.35 22.74 -20.82
C TYR A 248 4.10 24.12 -20.20
N THR A 249 3.41 25.00 -20.93
CA THR A 249 3.08 26.34 -20.48
C THR A 249 1.69 26.38 -19.86
N ILE A 250 1.58 26.91 -18.63
CA ILE A 250 0.30 27.15 -17.97
C ILE A 250 0.07 28.63 -17.79
N TYR A 251 -1.09 29.08 -18.25
CA TYR A 251 -1.64 30.39 -17.94
C TYR A 251 -2.71 30.26 -16.86
N ARG A 252 -2.75 31.20 -15.92
CA ARG A 252 -3.81 31.30 -14.90
C ARG A 252 -4.54 32.63 -15.12
N SER A 253 -5.84 32.58 -15.35
CA SER A 253 -6.66 33.79 -15.46
C SER A 253 -6.88 34.41 -14.08
N ARG A 254 -7.19 35.71 -14.03
CA ARG A 254 -7.30 36.47 -12.77
C ARG A 254 -8.68 36.33 -12.08
N GLY A 255 -9.53 35.40 -12.53
CA GLY A 255 -10.81 35.05 -11.89
C GLY A 255 -11.95 34.87 -12.90
N GLY A 256 -12.89 33.96 -12.57
CA GLY A 256 -14.32 33.90 -12.93
C GLY A 256 -14.78 33.92 -14.39
N GLU A 257 -14.13 34.68 -15.26
CA GLU A 257 -14.45 34.72 -16.68
C GLU A 257 -13.86 33.49 -17.34
N ARG A 258 -14.76 32.62 -17.83
CA ARG A 258 -14.44 31.73 -18.95
C ARG A 258 -13.89 32.63 -20.05
N VAL A 259 -12.56 32.70 -20.16
CA VAL A 259 -11.90 33.40 -21.25
C VAL A 259 -12.51 32.82 -22.51
N GLY A 260 -13.28 33.65 -23.23
CA GLY A 260 -14.09 33.22 -24.35
C GLY A 260 -13.26 32.33 -25.27
N ALA A 261 -13.87 31.21 -25.69
CA ALA A 261 -13.25 30.19 -26.53
C ALA A 261 -12.62 30.83 -27.77
N ARG A 262 -11.33 31.17 -27.67
CA ARG A 262 -10.48 31.36 -28.84
C ARG A 262 -10.08 29.97 -29.27
N ARG A 263 -10.26 29.67 -30.55
CA ARG A 263 -9.86 28.40 -31.17
C ARG A 263 -8.44 28.01 -30.69
N GLY A 264 -8.32 26.86 -30.03
CA GLY A 264 -7.06 26.37 -29.43
C GLY A 264 -6.85 26.68 -27.94
N TRP A 265 -7.82 27.30 -27.27
CA TRP A 265 -7.81 27.60 -25.82
C TRP A 265 -8.91 26.86 -25.05
N ASP A 266 -9.34 25.72 -25.57
CA ASP A 266 -10.44 24.97 -24.98
C ASP A 266 -10.04 24.37 -23.61
N PRO A 267 -10.94 24.40 -22.61
CA PRO A 267 -10.72 23.73 -21.34
C PRO A 267 -10.43 22.24 -21.52
N ILE A 268 -9.66 21.67 -20.58
CA ILE A 268 -9.38 20.23 -20.58
C ILE A 268 -10.69 19.46 -20.40
N GLY A 269 -11.02 18.57 -21.35
CA GLY A 269 -12.26 17.78 -21.36
C GLY A 269 -13.35 18.25 -22.33
N THR A 270 -13.04 19.21 -23.21
CA THR A 270 -13.97 19.62 -24.27
C THR A 270 -13.93 18.60 -25.41
N HIS A 271 -15.06 17.98 -25.76
CA HIS A 271 -15.14 17.05 -26.89
C HIS A 271 -15.04 17.81 -28.23
N ASP A 272 -14.26 17.29 -29.16
CA ASP A 272 -14.21 17.81 -30.53
C ASP A 272 -15.60 17.70 -31.17
N ARG A 273 -16.09 18.78 -31.79
CA ARG A 273 -17.34 18.73 -32.55
C ARG A 273 -17.08 18.03 -33.89
N GLU A 274 -17.63 16.85 -34.09
CA GLU A 274 -17.50 16.12 -35.37
C GLU A 274 -18.36 16.70 -36.53
N ASP A 275 -19.19 17.72 -36.30
CA ASP A 275 -20.21 18.12 -37.28
C ASP A 275 -19.89 19.39 -38.08
N VAL A 276 -18.77 19.42 -38.81
CA VAL A 276 -18.49 20.54 -39.77
C VAL A 276 -18.52 20.12 -41.24
N PHE A 277 -18.66 18.83 -41.55
CA PHE A 277 -18.64 18.34 -42.95
C PHE A 277 -19.96 17.76 -43.48
N ARG A 278 -21.11 18.06 -42.88
CA ARG A 278 -22.42 17.81 -43.52
C ARG A 278 -22.96 19.09 -44.16
N ARG A 279 -22.58 19.32 -45.41
CA ARG A 279 -23.37 20.05 -46.41
C ARG A 279 -23.23 19.36 -47.75
#